data_AF-A0A6B9Z471-F1
#
_entry.id   AF-A0A6B9Z471-F1
#
_cell.length_a   1.000
_cell.length_b   1.000
_cell.length_c   1.000
_cell.angle_alpha   90.00
_cell.angle_beta   90.00
_cell.angle_gamma   90.00
#
_symmetry.space_group_name_H-M   'P 1'
#
loop_
_entity.id
_entity.type
_entity.pdbx_description
1 polymer ?
#
loop_
_entity_poly.entity_id
_entity_poly.type
_entity_poly.pdbx_seq_one_letter_code
_entity_poly.pdbx_strand_id
1 'polypeptide(L)'
;MAYNLLKGKKGIIFGALNEQSIAWKVAQRCHEEGAEIVLTNSPLALRMGELNKLAEECNAPVIPADVTSNEDVTNLFTKSMEHFGGGVDFVLHSIGMSVNVRKGIAYTDNNYEFTHKGLDISALSFHRVLQTAMKLDAINEWGSVVALTYIAAQRVFPDYNDMADNKAYLESIARNFGYQYGVKKHVRINTVSQSPTRTTAGSGVKGFDGFINYAEKMSPLGNADANQCADYCVSLFSDLTKMVTMQNLFHDGGFSFTGVTAAVIEQMEK
;
A
#
# COMPACT_ATOMS: atom_id res chain seq x y z
N MET A 1 16.06 -13.35 -7.80
CA MET A 1 15.87 -14.53 -8.68
C MET A 1 14.48 -14.42 -9.26
N ALA A 2 14.32 -14.51 -10.59
CA ALA A 2 13.02 -14.43 -11.24
C ALA A 2 12.35 -15.81 -11.26
N TYR A 3 11.21 -15.95 -10.59
CA TYR A 3 10.43 -17.20 -10.52
C TYR A 3 9.35 -17.28 -11.60
N ASN A 4 9.08 -16.18 -12.30
CA ASN A 4 7.95 -16.02 -13.24
C ASN A 4 6.58 -16.16 -12.54
N LEU A 5 6.48 -15.77 -11.26
CA LEU A 5 5.25 -15.90 -10.48
C LEU A 5 4.08 -15.09 -11.05
N LEU A 6 4.37 -14.03 -11.79
CA LEU A 6 3.38 -13.12 -12.35
C LEU A 6 3.41 -13.13 -13.89
N LYS A 7 3.98 -14.16 -14.51
CA LYS A 7 4.07 -14.26 -15.96
C LYS A 7 2.69 -14.14 -16.60
N GLY A 8 2.54 -13.14 -17.48
CA GLY A 8 1.30 -12.87 -18.21
C GLY A 8 0.21 -12.18 -17.39
N LYS A 9 0.51 -11.80 -16.13
CA LYS A 9 -0.40 -10.99 -15.32
C LYS A 9 -0.21 -9.51 -15.60
N LYS A 10 -1.30 -8.77 -15.52
CA LYS A 10 -1.36 -7.32 -15.76
C LYS A 10 -1.76 -6.59 -14.50
N GLY A 11 -1.13 -5.46 -14.18
CA GLY A 11 -1.49 -4.77 -12.94
C GLY A 11 -1.30 -3.26 -12.92
N ILE A 12 -1.92 -2.63 -11.93
CA ILE A 12 -1.85 -1.18 -11.71
C ILE A 12 -1.20 -0.92 -10.35
N ILE A 13 -0.11 -0.15 -10.34
CA ILE A 13 0.65 0.18 -9.13
C ILE A 13 0.49 1.66 -8.81
N PHE A 14 -0.14 1.95 -7.67
CA PHE A 14 -0.34 3.30 -7.17
C PHE A 14 0.77 3.72 -6.19
N GLY A 15 1.21 4.98 -6.27
CA GLY A 15 1.91 5.64 -5.18
C GLY A 15 3.43 5.48 -5.16
N ALA A 16 4.06 5.04 -6.26
CA ALA A 16 5.50 5.13 -6.41
C ALA A 16 5.93 6.60 -6.60
N LEU A 17 6.79 7.11 -5.71
CA LEU A 17 7.30 8.48 -5.76
C LEU A 17 8.78 8.53 -6.18
N ASN A 18 9.59 7.67 -5.56
CA ASN A 18 11.04 7.55 -5.77
C ASN A 18 11.51 6.15 -5.38
N GLU A 19 12.80 5.86 -5.54
CA GLU A 19 13.41 4.55 -5.29
C GLU A 19 13.25 3.99 -3.86
N GLN A 20 12.93 4.84 -2.89
CA GLN A 20 12.66 4.44 -1.49
C GLN A 20 11.21 3.99 -1.28
N SER A 21 10.32 4.26 -2.22
CA SER A 21 8.90 3.93 -2.09
C SER A 21 8.70 2.41 -2.15
N ILE A 22 7.86 1.85 -1.26
CA ILE A 22 7.52 0.42 -1.32
C ILE A 22 6.89 0.07 -2.68
N ALA A 23 5.99 0.93 -3.19
CA ALA A 23 5.40 0.78 -4.51
C ALA A 23 6.43 0.75 -5.66
N TRP A 24 7.56 1.44 -5.51
CA TRP A 24 8.65 1.37 -6.48
C TRP A 24 9.27 -0.02 -6.49
N LYS A 25 9.58 -0.56 -5.31
CA LYS A 25 10.12 -1.91 -5.18
C LYS A 25 9.13 -2.98 -5.66
N VAL A 26 7.83 -2.78 -5.39
CA VAL A 26 6.78 -3.68 -5.88
C VAL A 26 6.70 -3.65 -7.40
N ALA A 27 6.78 -2.47 -8.04
CA ALA A 27 6.78 -2.36 -9.49
C ALA A 27 7.98 -3.09 -10.13
N GLN A 28 9.19 -2.83 -9.63
CA GLN A 28 10.41 -3.51 -10.08
C GLN A 28 10.26 -5.03 -9.94
N ARG A 29 9.83 -5.50 -8.75
CA ARG A 29 9.70 -6.93 -8.48
C ARG A 29 8.59 -7.58 -9.30
N CYS A 30 7.47 -6.90 -9.55
CA CYS A 30 6.42 -7.42 -10.42
C CYS A 30 6.91 -7.58 -11.86
N HIS A 31 7.65 -6.58 -12.37
CA HIS A 31 8.24 -6.63 -13.71
C HIS A 31 9.25 -7.79 -13.83
N GLU A 32 10.16 -7.94 -12.85
CA GLU A 32 11.11 -9.06 -12.79
C GLU A 32 10.43 -10.44 -12.77
N GLU A 33 9.23 -10.52 -12.20
CA GLU A 33 8.43 -11.75 -12.13
C GLU A 33 7.50 -11.96 -13.34
N GLY A 34 7.65 -11.13 -14.38
CA GLY A 34 7.01 -11.31 -15.69
C GLY A 34 5.65 -10.63 -15.84
N ALA A 35 5.32 -9.68 -14.97
CA ALA A 35 4.09 -8.89 -15.10
C ALA A 35 4.24 -7.70 -16.06
N GLU A 36 3.16 -7.36 -16.73
CA GLU A 36 2.99 -6.06 -17.39
C GLU A 36 2.30 -5.10 -16.41
N ILE A 37 2.79 -3.87 -16.28
CA ILE A 37 2.25 -2.93 -15.28
C ILE A 37 1.96 -1.56 -15.86
N VAL A 38 0.99 -0.88 -15.25
CA VAL A 38 0.73 0.56 -15.37
C VAL A 38 1.13 1.22 -14.06
N LEU A 39 1.85 2.34 -14.15
CA LEU A 39 2.20 3.16 -12.99
C LEU A 39 1.27 4.36 -12.89
N THR A 40 0.90 4.71 -11.66
CA THR A 40 0.08 5.90 -11.43
C THR A 40 0.46 6.64 -10.15
N ASN A 41 0.39 7.97 -10.22
CA ASN A 41 0.49 8.84 -9.07
C ASN A 41 -0.23 10.17 -9.36
N SER A 42 -0.44 10.98 -8.34
CA SER A 42 -1.06 12.30 -8.49
C SER A 42 -0.22 13.19 -9.41
N PRO A 43 -0.82 14.10 -10.21
CA PRO A 43 -0.08 15.04 -11.07
C PRO A 43 0.98 15.86 -10.31
N LEU A 44 0.73 16.17 -9.04
CA LEU A 44 1.72 16.83 -8.19
C LEU A 44 2.92 15.92 -7.91
N ALA A 45 2.69 14.68 -7.51
CA ALA A 45 3.75 13.72 -7.22
C ALA A 45 4.60 13.41 -8.45
N LEU A 46 4.00 13.34 -9.65
CA LEU A 46 4.75 13.13 -10.90
C LEU A 46 5.77 14.25 -11.19
N ARG A 47 5.45 15.50 -10.81
CA ARG A 47 6.36 16.63 -10.98
C ARG A 47 7.49 16.65 -9.96
N MET A 48 7.32 15.98 -8.83
CA MET A 48 8.26 15.97 -7.71
C MET A 48 9.11 14.70 -7.63
N GLY A 49 8.61 13.61 -8.22
CA GLY A 49 9.20 12.28 -8.12
C GLY A 49 9.98 11.89 -9.36
N GLU A 50 10.47 10.64 -9.33
CA GLU A 50 11.30 10.06 -10.37
C GLU A 50 10.55 8.97 -11.16
N LEU A 51 9.21 9.04 -11.19
CA LEU A 51 8.39 7.94 -11.72
C LEU A 51 8.70 7.60 -13.18
N ASN A 52 9.16 8.57 -13.98
CA ASN A 52 9.56 8.33 -15.36
C ASN A 52 10.76 7.36 -15.46
N LYS A 53 11.69 7.39 -14.50
CA LYS A 53 12.80 6.43 -14.43
C LYS A 53 12.28 5.02 -14.16
N LEU A 54 11.35 4.86 -13.21
CA LEU A 54 10.72 3.56 -12.96
C LEU A 54 9.91 3.06 -14.17
N ALA A 55 9.24 3.97 -14.87
CA ALA A 55 8.48 3.68 -16.08
C ALA A 55 9.37 3.13 -17.19
N GLU A 56 10.53 3.76 -17.42
CA GLU A 56 11.55 3.27 -18.35
C GLU A 56 12.10 1.91 -17.91
N GLU A 57 12.45 1.74 -16.62
CA GLU A 57 12.98 0.48 -16.07
C GLU A 57 12.00 -0.69 -16.23
N CYS A 58 10.70 -0.45 -16.03
CA CYS A 58 9.67 -1.49 -16.08
C CYS A 58 8.96 -1.61 -17.44
N ASN A 59 9.35 -0.79 -18.43
CA ASN A 59 8.62 -0.63 -19.70
C ASN A 59 7.11 -0.41 -19.48
N ALA A 60 6.76 0.50 -18.58
CA ALA A 60 5.41 0.70 -18.07
C ALA A 60 4.91 2.12 -18.37
N PRO A 61 3.71 2.30 -18.94
CA PRO A 61 3.16 3.64 -19.10
C PRO A 61 2.80 4.26 -17.74
N VAL A 62 2.91 5.58 -17.67
CA VAL A 62 2.45 6.38 -16.53
C VAL A 62 1.13 7.04 -16.86
N ILE A 63 0.09 6.75 -16.09
CA ILE A 63 -1.22 7.41 -16.21
C ILE A 63 -1.46 8.23 -14.94
N PRO A 64 -1.43 9.58 -15.01
CA PRO A 64 -1.68 10.43 -13.86
C PRO A 64 -3.10 10.25 -13.33
N ALA A 65 -3.26 10.17 -12.01
CA ALA A 65 -4.56 10.17 -11.38
C ALA A 65 -4.50 10.73 -9.96
N ASP A 66 -5.35 11.72 -9.66
CA ASP A 66 -5.69 12.04 -8.28
C ASP A 66 -6.71 11.03 -7.76
N VAL A 67 -6.32 10.25 -6.76
CA VAL A 67 -7.18 9.21 -6.19
C VAL A 67 -8.37 9.73 -5.39
N THR A 68 -8.48 11.04 -5.17
CA THR A 68 -9.69 11.67 -4.65
C THR A 68 -10.70 12.03 -5.75
N SER A 69 -10.29 12.02 -7.01
CA SER A 69 -11.13 12.31 -8.18
C SER A 69 -11.72 11.03 -8.78
N ASN A 70 -13.05 10.94 -8.85
CA ASN A 70 -13.72 9.81 -9.51
C ASN A 70 -13.43 9.76 -11.01
N GLU A 71 -13.27 10.93 -11.64
CA GLU A 71 -12.97 11.06 -13.07
C GLU A 71 -11.57 10.53 -13.37
N ASP A 72 -10.57 10.95 -12.59
CA ASP A 72 -9.18 10.52 -12.75
C ASP A 72 -9.06 9.01 -12.58
N VAL A 73 -9.69 8.44 -11.54
CA VAL A 73 -9.66 6.99 -11.29
C VAL A 73 -10.37 6.24 -12.41
N THR A 74 -11.48 6.77 -12.94
CA THR A 74 -12.17 6.17 -14.10
C THR A 74 -11.28 6.18 -15.33
N ASN A 75 -10.69 7.33 -15.66
CA ASN A 75 -9.77 7.49 -16.78
C ASN A 75 -8.53 6.58 -16.64
N LEU A 76 -8.00 6.42 -15.43
CA LEU A 76 -6.89 5.49 -15.14
C LEU A 76 -7.25 4.06 -15.52
N PHE A 77 -8.38 3.54 -15.04
CA PHE A 77 -8.80 2.17 -15.37
C PHE A 77 -9.10 2.02 -16.85
N THR A 78 -9.82 2.95 -17.47
CA THR A 78 -10.12 2.92 -18.91
C THR A 78 -8.85 2.85 -19.75
N LYS A 79 -7.89 3.76 -19.53
CA LYS A 79 -6.62 3.78 -20.28
C LYS A 79 -5.74 2.56 -19.99
N SER A 80 -5.78 2.04 -18.77
CA SER A 80 -5.07 0.81 -18.42
C SER A 80 -5.65 -0.38 -19.20
N MET A 81 -6.97 -0.49 -19.26
CA MET A 81 -7.62 -1.56 -20.02
C MET A 81 -7.38 -1.44 -21.54
N GLU A 82 -7.37 -0.21 -22.07
CA GLU A 82 -7.00 0.05 -23.47
C GLU A 82 -5.56 -0.39 -23.76
N HIS A 83 -4.61 0.01 -22.90
CA HIS A 83 -3.20 -0.37 -23.02
C HIS A 83 -3.01 -1.89 -23.00
N PHE A 84 -3.71 -2.57 -22.10
CA PHE A 84 -3.62 -4.02 -21.93
C PHE A 84 -4.47 -4.83 -22.91
N GLY A 85 -5.40 -4.20 -23.64
CA GLY A 85 -6.40 -4.88 -24.46
C GLY A 85 -7.38 -5.74 -23.66
N GLY A 86 -7.65 -5.39 -22.39
CA GLY A 86 -8.51 -6.17 -21.49
C GLY A 86 -8.38 -5.76 -20.02
N GLY A 87 -8.92 -6.59 -19.12
CA GLY A 87 -8.85 -6.36 -17.67
C GLY A 87 -7.45 -6.56 -17.07
N VAL A 88 -7.32 -6.22 -15.79
CA VAL A 88 -6.11 -6.39 -14.98
C VAL A 88 -6.26 -7.52 -13.98
N ASP A 89 -5.16 -8.13 -13.59
CA ASP A 89 -5.09 -9.24 -12.63
C ASP A 89 -4.74 -8.77 -11.22
N PHE A 90 -4.07 -7.63 -11.08
CA PHE A 90 -3.75 -7.10 -9.76
C PHE A 90 -3.70 -5.59 -9.64
N VAL A 91 -3.94 -5.09 -8.43
CA VAL A 91 -3.84 -3.67 -8.08
C VAL A 91 -3.12 -3.51 -6.75
N LEU A 92 -2.11 -2.64 -6.70
CA LEU A 92 -1.48 -2.19 -5.46
C LEU A 92 -1.93 -0.77 -5.11
N HIS A 93 -2.57 -0.60 -3.95
CA HIS A 93 -2.82 0.70 -3.34
C HIS A 93 -1.77 1.00 -2.26
N SER A 94 -0.82 1.88 -2.59
CA SER A 94 0.25 2.30 -1.68
C SER A 94 0.23 3.82 -1.50
N ILE A 95 -0.90 4.34 -1.00
CA ILE A 95 -1.12 5.78 -0.80
C ILE A 95 -1.39 6.08 0.68
N GLY A 96 -0.82 7.18 1.18
CA GLY A 96 -1.10 7.70 2.51
C GLY A 96 -0.58 9.12 2.69
N MET A 97 -1.38 9.97 3.32
CA MET A 97 -1.04 11.33 3.68
C MET A 97 -1.98 11.84 4.77
N SER A 98 -1.42 12.48 5.79
CA SER A 98 -2.17 13.29 6.75
C SER A 98 -1.72 14.74 6.67
N VAL A 99 -2.68 15.65 6.57
CA VAL A 99 -2.41 17.09 6.60
C VAL A 99 -2.11 17.54 8.03
N ASN A 100 -2.77 16.95 9.05
CA ASN A 100 -2.48 17.22 10.46
C ASN A 100 -1.03 16.89 10.80
N VAL A 101 -0.55 15.69 10.42
CA VAL A 101 0.86 15.28 10.61
C VAL A 101 1.82 16.25 9.90
N ARG A 102 1.57 16.58 8.64
CA ARG A 102 2.41 17.53 7.87
C ARG A 102 2.46 18.94 8.47
N LYS A 103 1.40 19.34 9.18
CA LYS A 103 1.31 20.64 9.85
C LYS A 103 1.76 20.60 11.32
N GLY A 104 2.12 19.43 11.84
CA GLY A 104 2.52 19.25 13.24
C GLY A 104 1.37 19.46 14.23
N ILE A 105 0.12 19.28 13.79
CA ILE A 105 -1.06 19.39 14.65
C ILE A 105 -1.19 18.10 15.46
N ALA A 106 -1.33 18.22 16.78
CA ALA A 106 -1.45 17.08 17.68
C ALA A 106 -2.81 16.39 17.53
N TYR A 107 -2.86 15.08 17.80
CA TYR A 107 -4.10 14.29 17.68
C TYR A 107 -5.27 14.86 18.50
N THR A 108 -4.98 15.36 19.70
CA THR A 108 -5.97 15.98 20.60
C THR A 108 -6.49 17.35 20.15
N ASP A 109 -5.92 17.91 19.09
CA ASP A 109 -6.25 19.22 18.51
C ASP A 109 -6.43 19.13 16.98
N ASN A 110 -6.82 17.95 16.48
CA ASN A 110 -6.93 17.71 15.05
C ASN A 110 -7.86 18.72 14.38
N ASN A 111 -7.40 19.28 13.25
CA ASN A 111 -8.26 20.06 12.39
C ASN A 111 -9.13 19.11 11.57
N TYR A 112 -10.45 19.19 11.73
CA TYR A 112 -11.39 18.25 11.10
C TYR A 112 -11.40 18.32 9.57
N GLU A 113 -11.17 19.49 8.96
CA GLU A 113 -11.04 19.59 7.49
C GLU A 113 -9.80 18.83 6.99
N PHE A 114 -8.71 18.91 7.75
CA PHE A 114 -7.49 18.15 7.48
C PHE A 114 -7.70 16.65 7.71
N THR A 115 -8.46 16.27 8.74
CA THR A 115 -8.85 14.88 8.99
C THR A 115 -9.68 14.32 7.84
N HIS A 116 -10.68 15.05 7.35
CA HIS A 116 -11.48 14.63 6.19
C HIS A 116 -10.62 14.41 4.96
N LYS A 117 -9.69 15.32 4.68
CA LYS A 117 -8.76 15.18 3.57
C LYS A 117 -7.80 13.99 3.74
N GLY A 118 -7.29 13.79 4.96
CA GLY A 118 -6.43 12.65 5.29
C GLY A 118 -7.14 11.31 5.10
N LEU A 119 -8.40 11.22 5.56
CA LEU A 119 -9.27 10.05 5.38
C LEU A 119 -9.57 9.78 3.91
N ASP A 120 -9.88 10.82 3.13
CA ASP A 120 -10.18 10.66 1.71
C ASP A 120 -8.98 10.09 0.94
N ILE A 121 -7.79 10.63 1.21
CA ILE A 121 -6.56 10.20 0.53
C ILE A 121 -6.08 8.83 1.04
N SER A 122 -6.10 8.59 2.34
CA SER A 122 -5.41 7.45 2.97
C SER A 122 -6.29 6.21 3.13
N ALA A 123 -7.61 6.33 2.96
CA ALA A 123 -8.54 5.21 3.12
C ALA A 123 -9.66 5.20 2.07
N LEU A 124 -10.47 6.26 1.94
CA LEU A 124 -11.62 6.25 1.00
C LEU A 124 -11.18 6.14 -0.46
N SER A 125 -9.98 6.62 -0.79
CA SER A 125 -9.34 6.40 -2.08
C SER A 125 -9.27 4.92 -2.47
N PHE A 126 -9.03 4.02 -1.51
CA PHE A 126 -9.02 2.59 -1.76
C PHE A 126 -10.41 2.06 -2.11
N HIS A 127 -11.44 2.51 -1.38
CA HIS A 127 -12.82 2.19 -1.71
C HIS A 127 -13.20 2.73 -3.10
N ARG A 128 -12.79 3.95 -3.44
CA ARG A 128 -13.04 4.56 -4.76
C ARG A 128 -12.40 3.76 -5.89
N VAL A 129 -11.14 3.35 -5.72
CA VAL A 129 -10.43 2.47 -6.68
C VAL A 129 -11.20 1.17 -6.89
N LEU A 130 -11.60 0.50 -5.81
CA LEU A 130 -12.35 -0.76 -5.86
C LEU A 130 -13.73 -0.60 -6.51
N GLN A 131 -14.45 0.46 -6.16
CA GLN A 131 -15.76 0.76 -6.72
C GLN A 131 -15.68 1.02 -8.24
N THR A 132 -14.71 1.82 -8.68
CA THR A 132 -14.51 2.11 -10.09
C THR A 132 -14.12 0.85 -10.85
N ALA A 133 -13.16 0.07 -10.33
CA ALA A 133 -12.76 -1.20 -10.93
C ALA A 133 -13.95 -2.16 -11.10
N MET A 134 -14.79 -2.29 -10.08
CA MET A 134 -15.97 -3.17 -10.12
C MET A 134 -17.06 -2.69 -11.10
N LYS A 135 -17.24 -1.36 -11.25
CA LYS A 135 -18.20 -0.76 -12.19
C LYS A 135 -17.77 -0.96 -13.65
N LEU A 136 -16.48 -0.85 -13.92
CA LEU A 136 -15.90 -1.04 -15.25
C LEU A 136 -15.61 -2.51 -15.59
N ASP A 137 -15.89 -3.43 -14.66
CA ASP A 137 -15.50 -4.83 -14.74
C ASP A 137 -13.99 -5.04 -15.01
N ALA A 138 -13.16 -4.15 -14.47
CA ALA A 138 -11.77 -4.00 -14.87
C ALA A 138 -10.84 -5.09 -14.31
N ILE A 139 -11.18 -5.73 -13.19
CA ILE A 139 -10.35 -6.79 -12.59
C ILE A 139 -10.87 -8.17 -13.04
N ASN A 140 -9.95 -8.99 -13.54
CA ASN A 140 -10.21 -10.35 -14.01
C ASN A 140 -10.67 -11.26 -12.85
N GLU A 141 -11.34 -12.36 -13.20
CA GLU A 141 -11.67 -13.39 -12.22
C GLU A 141 -10.40 -13.92 -11.55
N TRP A 142 -10.43 -14.17 -10.23
CA TRP A 142 -9.26 -14.53 -9.44
C TRP A 142 -8.15 -13.45 -9.36
N GLY A 143 -8.47 -12.19 -9.67
CA GLY A 143 -7.56 -11.07 -9.46
C GLY A 143 -7.25 -10.80 -7.98
N SER A 144 -6.24 -9.97 -7.73
CA SER A 144 -5.75 -9.65 -6.37
C SER A 144 -5.56 -8.16 -6.15
N VAL A 145 -6.16 -7.62 -5.10
CA VAL A 145 -5.98 -6.23 -4.69
C VAL A 145 -5.31 -6.18 -3.32
N VAL A 146 -4.23 -5.42 -3.23
CA VAL A 146 -3.48 -5.24 -1.98
C VAL A 146 -3.39 -3.76 -1.65
N ALA A 147 -3.69 -3.40 -0.40
CA ALA A 147 -3.40 -2.07 0.13
C ALA A 147 -2.36 -2.13 1.25
N LEU A 148 -1.46 -1.14 1.32
CA LEU A 148 -0.48 -1.07 2.41
C LEU A 148 -1.06 -0.36 3.63
N THR A 149 -1.04 -1.05 4.76
CA THR A 149 -1.47 -0.55 6.07
C THR A 149 -0.32 -0.59 7.08
N TYR A 150 -0.63 -0.26 8.32
CA TYR A 150 0.34 -0.23 9.41
C TYR A 150 -0.34 -0.60 10.73
N ILE A 151 0.39 -1.25 11.63
CA ILE A 151 -0.13 -1.78 12.91
C ILE A 151 -0.69 -0.71 13.86
N ALA A 152 -0.45 0.58 13.58
CA ALA A 152 -1.14 1.67 14.28
C ALA A 152 -2.67 1.59 14.20
N ALA A 153 -3.20 0.90 13.19
CA ALA A 153 -4.63 0.60 13.08
C ALA A 153 -5.18 -0.28 14.24
N GLN A 154 -4.33 -0.99 14.97
CA GLN A 154 -4.73 -1.85 16.09
C GLN A 154 -4.11 -1.43 17.44
N ARG A 155 -2.93 -0.81 17.42
CA ARG A 155 -2.16 -0.47 18.63
C ARG A 155 -1.73 0.98 18.56
N VAL A 156 -1.88 1.72 19.65
CA VAL A 156 -1.58 3.15 19.67
C VAL A 156 -0.08 3.41 19.51
N PHE A 157 0.27 4.26 18.54
CA PHE A 157 1.58 4.89 18.40
C PHE A 157 1.39 6.41 18.49
N PRO A 158 1.82 7.07 19.57
CA PRO A 158 1.41 8.44 19.89
C PRO A 158 1.59 9.46 18.76
N ASP A 159 2.73 9.41 18.05
CA ASP A 159 3.05 10.37 16.98
C ASP A 159 2.54 9.95 15.59
N TYR A 160 1.84 8.81 15.47
CA TYR A 160 1.24 8.37 14.21
C TYR A 160 -0.08 9.10 13.90
N ASN A 161 -0.71 9.73 14.91
CA ASN A 161 -1.84 10.65 14.78
C ASN A 161 -3.03 10.03 14.00
N ASP A 162 -3.81 10.85 13.30
CA ASP A 162 -4.99 10.50 12.50
C ASP A 162 -4.70 9.49 11.37
N MET A 163 -3.44 9.21 11.05
CA MET A 163 -3.09 8.09 10.16
C MET A 163 -3.47 6.74 10.77
N ALA A 164 -3.46 6.58 12.10
CA ALA A 164 -3.89 5.34 12.75
C ALA A 164 -5.35 5.04 12.41
N ASP A 165 -6.22 6.05 12.56
CA ASP A 165 -7.65 5.97 12.26
C ASP A 165 -7.89 5.67 10.78
N ASN A 166 -7.14 6.37 9.90
CA ASN A 166 -7.21 6.14 8.45
C ASN A 166 -6.81 4.71 8.07
N LYS A 167 -5.76 4.15 8.69
CA LYS A 167 -5.33 2.77 8.44
C LYS A 167 -6.34 1.74 8.97
N ALA A 168 -6.97 1.99 10.11
CA ALA A 168 -8.07 1.14 10.59
C ALA A 168 -9.26 1.14 9.62
N TYR A 169 -9.61 2.30 9.07
CA TYR A 169 -10.68 2.40 8.08
C TYR A 169 -10.33 1.72 6.74
N LEU A 170 -9.08 1.87 6.27
CA LEU A 170 -8.54 1.19 5.08
C LEU A 170 -8.68 -0.33 5.19
N GLU A 171 -8.31 -0.92 6.33
CA GLU A 171 -8.44 -2.35 6.57
C GLU A 171 -9.91 -2.81 6.63
N SER A 172 -10.79 -1.95 7.14
CA SER A 172 -12.24 -2.20 7.12
C SER A 172 -12.79 -2.25 5.70
N ILE A 173 -12.35 -1.34 4.83
CA ILE A 173 -12.70 -1.36 3.40
C ILE A 173 -12.27 -2.68 2.76
N ALA A 174 -11.04 -3.14 3.03
CA ALA A 174 -10.55 -4.41 2.47
C ALA A 174 -11.45 -5.59 2.80
N ARG A 175 -11.94 -5.69 4.05
CA ARG A 175 -12.88 -6.75 4.46
C ARG A 175 -14.24 -6.60 3.76
N ASN A 176 -14.84 -5.43 3.84
CA ASN A 176 -16.19 -5.20 3.35
C ASN A 176 -16.28 -5.35 1.83
N PHE A 177 -15.32 -4.77 1.11
CA PHE A 177 -15.27 -4.88 -0.35
C PHE A 177 -14.78 -6.26 -0.80
N GLY A 178 -13.87 -6.88 -0.03
CA GLY A 178 -13.36 -8.23 -0.28
C GLY A 178 -14.47 -9.28 -0.32
N TYR A 179 -15.46 -9.17 0.57
CA TYR A 179 -16.66 -10.01 0.51
C TYR A 179 -17.42 -9.82 -0.81
N GLN A 180 -17.72 -8.56 -1.18
CA GLN A 180 -18.49 -8.26 -2.38
C GLN A 180 -17.78 -8.73 -3.66
N TYR A 181 -16.48 -8.45 -3.78
CA TYR A 181 -15.71 -8.81 -4.98
C TYR A 181 -15.37 -10.31 -5.03
N GLY A 182 -15.16 -10.93 -3.88
CA GLY A 182 -14.96 -12.38 -3.77
C GLY A 182 -16.18 -13.17 -4.24
N VAL A 183 -17.40 -12.76 -3.84
CA VAL A 183 -18.65 -13.36 -4.32
C VAL A 183 -18.86 -13.09 -5.81
N LYS A 184 -18.54 -11.88 -6.29
CA LYS A 184 -18.80 -11.49 -7.68
C LYS A 184 -17.87 -12.17 -8.70
N LYS A 185 -16.56 -12.22 -8.42
CA LYS A 185 -15.52 -12.67 -9.39
C LYS A 185 -14.32 -13.39 -8.76
N HIS A 186 -14.45 -13.89 -7.53
CA HIS A 186 -13.33 -14.51 -6.81
C HIS A 186 -12.10 -13.59 -6.68
N VAL A 187 -12.30 -12.27 -6.74
CA VAL A 187 -11.23 -11.28 -6.54
C VAL A 187 -10.92 -11.21 -5.06
N ARG A 188 -9.65 -11.41 -4.71
CA ARG A 188 -9.17 -11.33 -3.33
C ARG A 188 -8.70 -9.93 -3.00
N ILE A 189 -9.03 -9.46 -1.80
CA ILE A 189 -8.67 -8.12 -1.33
C ILE A 189 -8.06 -8.24 0.05
N ASN A 190 -6.80 -7.82 0.21
CA ASN A 190 -6.06 -7.91 1.46
C ASN A 190 -5.35 -6.60 1.78
N THR A 191 -4.95 -6.44 3.04
CA THR A 191 -3.97 -5.43 3.44
C THR A 191 -2.67 -6.08 3.89
N VAL A 192 -1.54 -5.42 3.63
CA VAL A 192 -0.24 -5.78 4.19
C VAL A 192 0.13 -4.74 5.24
N SER A 193 0.22 -5.17 6.49
CA SER A 193 0.66 -4.35 7.62
C SER A 193 2.18 -4.47 7.75
N GLN A 194 2.87 -3.51 7.15
CA GLN A 194 4.32 -3.53 6.94
C GLN A 194 5.08 -2.92 8.13
N SER A 195 6.33 -3.34 8.37
CA SER A 195 7.25 -2.66 9.29
C SER A 195 7.39 -1.14 9.00
N PRO A 196 7.75 -0.31 10.00
CA PRO A 196 8.12 1.07 9.73
C PRO A 196 9.28 1.14 8.73
N THR A 197 9.03 1.79 7.59
CA THR A 197 9.95 1.81 6.46
C THR A 197 10.36 3.25 6.14
N ARG A 198 11.67 3.49 5.96
CA ARG A 198 12.22 4.79 5.56
C ARG A 198 11.81 5.12 4.13
N THR A 199 10.73 5.86 4.01
CA THR A 199 10.18 6.40 2.75
C THR A 199 9.95 7.89 2.91
N THR A 200 9.71 8.63 1.83
CA THR A 200 9.36 10.07 1.94
C THR A 200 8.14 10.31 2.83
N ALA A 201 7.17 9.40 2.83
CA ALA A 201 6.01 9.48 3.73
C ALA A 201 6.38 9.12 5.19
N GLY A 202 7.18 8.06 5.39
CA GLY A 202 7.61 7.61 6.71
C GLY A 202 8.47 8.64 7.44
N SER A 203 9.39 9.30 6.72
CA SER A 203 10.26 10.36 7.27
C SER A 203 9.53 11.62 7.73
N GLY A 204 8.23 11.76 7.40
CA GLY A 204 7.39 12.86 7.88
C GLY A 204 6.84 12.68 9.30
N VAL A 205 7.00 11.50 9.90
CA VAL A 205 6.54 11.22 11.27
C VAL A 205 7.59 11.70 12.28
N LYS A 206 7.18 12.49 13.28
CA LYS A 206 8.09 12.95 14.34
C LYS A 206 8.58 11.75 15.16
N GLY A 207 9.87 11.70 15.48
CA GLY A 207 10.45 10.60 16.26
C GLY A 207 10.58 9.26 15.51
N PHE A 208 10.42 9.26 14.18
CA PHE A 208 10.40 8.03 13.37
C PHE A 208 11.65 7.17 13.50
N ASP A 209 12.84 7.77 13.70
CA ASP A 209 14.08 7.03 13.92
C ASP A 209 14.06 6.23 15.23
N GLY A 210 13.56 6.84 16.31
CA GLY A 210 13.38 6.15 17.58
C GLY A 210 12.38 5.01 17.44
N PHE A 211 11.31 5.23 16.67
CA PHE A 211 10.30 4.22 16.42
C PHE A 211 10.83 3.04 15.58
N ILE A 212 11.59 3.29 14.50
CA ILE A 212 12.25 2.23 13.72
C ILE A 212 13.15 1.38 14.62
N ASN A 213 14.00 2.01 15.44
CA ASN A 213 14.92 1.31 16.32
C ASN A 213 14.17 0.48 17.38
N TYR A 214 13.07 0.99 17.90
CA TYR A 214 12.21 0.24 18.81
C TYR A 214 11.58 -0.97 18.11
N ALA A 215 11.00 -0.78 16.93
CA ALA A 215 10.40 -1.85 16.15
C ALA A 215 11.44 -2.91 15.76
N GLU A 216 12.66 -2.50 15.41
CA GLU A 216 13.79 -3.39 15.10
C GLU A 216 14.06 -4.35 16.26
N LYS A 217 14.20 -3.80 17.47
CA LYS A 217 14.48 -4.59 18.68
C LYS A 217 13.30 -5.44 19.11
N MET A 218 12.08 -4.99 18.85
CA MET A 218 10.85 -5.72 19.17
C MET A 218 10.55 -6.84 18.18
N SER A 219 11.14 -6.83 16.99
CA SER A 219 10.90 -7.82 15.95
C SER A 219 11.96 -8.92 16.03
N PRO A 220 11.60 -10.20 16.31
CA PRO A 220 12.57 -11.29 16.34
C PRO A 220 13.42 -11.45 15.07
N LEU A 221 12.89 -11.06 13.90
CA LEU A 221 13.60 -11.10 12.62
C LEU A 221 14.13 -9.73 12.14
N GLY A 222 14.04 -8.69 12.97
CA GLY A 222 14.27 -7.31 12.57
C GLY A 222 13.12 -6.72 11.73
N ASN A 223 13.21 -5.44 11.38
CA ASN A 223 12.20 -4.81 10.53
C ASN A 223 12.28 -5.36 9.10
N ALA A 224 11.12 -5.61 8.49
CA ALA A 224 11.05 -5.87 7.07
C ALA A 224 11.38 -4.60 6.26
N ASP A 225 12.24 -4.70 5.27
CA ASP A 225 12.54 -3.59 4.35
C ASP A 225 11.52 -3.49 3.19
N ALA A 226 11.68 -2.47 2.34
CA ALA A 226 10.80 -2.25 1.19
C ALA A 226 10.88 -3.37 0.13
N ASN A 227 12.03 -4.03 -0.02
CA ASN A 227 12.21 -5.12 -0.97
C ASN A 227 11.52 -6.39 -0.47
N GLN A 228 11.65 -6.70 0.82
CA GLN A 228 10.95 -7.82 1.46
C GLN A 228 9.43 -7.61 1.40
N CYS A 229 8.95 -6.37 1.61
CA CYS A 229 7.54 -6.03 1.42
C CYS A 229 7.10 -6.26 -0.03
N ALA A 230 7.95 -5.94 -1.01
CA ALA A 230 7.67 -6.18 -2.43
C ALA A 230 7.59 -7.68 -2.75
N ASP A 231 8.53 -8.49 -2.25
CA ASP A 231 8.49 -9.96 -2.38
C ASP A 231 7.20 -10.53 -1.80
N TYR A 232 6.78 -10.05 -0.62
CA TYR A 232 5.53 -10.48 0.00
C TYR A 232 4.29 -10.08 -0.82
N CYS A 233 4.25 -8.86 -1.37
CA CYS A 233 3.17 -8.41 -2.26
C CYS A 233 3.08 -9.26 -3.52
N VAL A 234 4.21 -9.62 -4.13
CA VAL A 234 4.25 -10.52 -5.31
C VAL A 234 3.59 -11.87 -5.00
N SER A 235 3.81 -12.43 -3.81
CA SER A 235 3.14 -13.67 -3.42
C SER A 235 1.61 -13.53 -3.41
N LEU A 236 1.09 -12.36 -3.00
CA LEU A 236 -0.34 -12.05 -2.96
C LEU A 236 -0.94 -11.82 -4.35
N PHE A 237 -0.13 -11.37 -5.32
CA PHE A 237 -0.54 -11.23 -6.72
C PHE A 237 -0.45 -12.56 -7.49
N SER A 238 0.37 -13.50 -7.03
CA SER A 238 0.51 -14.83 -7.61
C SER A 238 -0.70 -15.74 -7.38
N ASP A 239 -0.78 -16.84 -8.12
CA ASP A 239 -1.84 -17.83 -7.98
C ASP A 239 -1.75 -18.66 -6.69
N LEU A 240 -0.62 -18.63 -5.98
CA LEU A 240 -0.39 -19.39 -4.74
C LEU A 240 -1.29 -18.94 -3.59
N THR A 241 -1.88 -17.75 -3.67
CA THR A 241 -2.67 -17.13 -2.59
C THR A 241 -4.14 -16.94 -2.97
N LYS A 242 -4.65 -17.67 -3.99
CA LYS A 242 -6.05 -17.56 -4.46
C LYS A 242 -7.10 -17.69 -3.35
N MET A 243 -6.80 -18.43 -2.28
CA MET A 243 -7.70 -18.63 -1.14
C MET A 243 -7.47 -17.67 0.04
N VAL A 244 -6.66 -16.62 -0.14
CA VAL A 244 -6.35 -15.62 0.89
C VAL A 244 -7.06 -14.31 0.56
N THR A 245 -8.15 -13.99 1.27
CA THR A 245 -8.88 -12.73 1.10
C THR A 245 -9.33 -12.16 2.44
N MET A 246 -9.59 -10.86 2.49
CA MET A 246 -10.07 -10.11 3.65
C MET A 246 -9.12 -10.15 4.85
N GLN A 247 -7.85 -10.47 4.62
CA GLN A 247 -6.84 -10.56 5.67
C GLN A 247 -6.12 -9.23 5.84
N ASN A 248 -5.79 -8.92 7.09
CA ASN A 248 -4.71 -7.99 7.40
C ASN A 248 -3.46 -8.80 7.73
N LEU A 249 -2.49 -8.77 6.82
CA LEU A 249 -1.33 -9.64 6.86
C LEU A 249 -0.13 -8.87 7.42
N PHE A 250 0.28 -9.22 8.64
CA PHE A 250 1.47 -8.63 9.26
C PHE A 250 2.73 -9.12 8.55
N HIS A 251 3.53 -8.17 8.08
CA HIS A 251 4.82 -8.39 7.46
C HIS A 251 5.84 -7.49 8.15
N ASP A 252 6.20 -7.89 9.36
CA ASP A 252 6.86 -7.01 10.33
C ASP A 252 7.92 -7.71 11.19
N GLY A 253 8.46 -8.84 10.70
CA GLY A 253 9.46 -9.61 11.43
C GLY A 253 9.01 -10.16 12.79
N GLY A 254 7.70 -10.19 13.05
CA GLY A 254 7.10 -10.66 14.29
C GLY A 254 6.75 -9.55 15.29
N PHE A 255 6.91 -8.28 14.94
CA PHE A 255 6.59 -7.12 15.80
C PHE A 255 5.16 -7.19 16.37
N SER A 256 4.18 -7.51 15.52
CA SER A 256 2.75 -7.54 15.83
C SER A 256 2.37 -8.46 16.97
N PHE A 257 3.05 -9.60 17.08
CA PHE A 257 2.76 -10.64 18.07
C PHE A 257 3.77 -10.71 19.21
N THR A 258 4.78 -9.84 19.23
CA THR A 258 5.78 -9.79 20.29
C THR A 258 5.37 -8.81 21.38
N GLY A 259 5.23 -9.31 22.61
CA GLY A 259 4.88 -8.49 23.78
C GLY A 259 6.05 -7.63 24.26
N VAL A 260 7.21 -8.25 24.50
CA VAL A 260 8.49 -7.61 24.80
C VAL A 260 9.64 -8.57 24.43
N THR A 261 10.76 -8.05 23.94
CA THR A 261 11.97 -8.85 23.67
C THR A 261 13.02 -8.66 24.77
N ALA A 262 13.93 -9.64 24.91
CA ALA A 262 15.06 -9.53 25.84
C ALA A 262 15.92 -8.29 25.55
N ALA A 263 16.15 -7.96 24.27
CA ALA A 263 16.90 -6.77 23.86
C ALA A 263 16.28 -5.45 24.36
N VAL A 264 14.96 -5.38 24.51
CA VAL A 264 14.27 -4.23 25.09
C VAL A 264 14.34 -4.24 26.61
N ILE A 265 14.14 -5.39 27.26
CA ILE A 265 14.27 -5.54 28.73
C ILE A 265 15.67 -5.12 29.20
N GLU A 266 16.72 -5.66 28.57
CA GLU A 266 18.11 -5.36 28.92
C GLU A 266 18.47 -3.88 28.76
N GLN A 267 17.76 -3.15 27.91
CA GLN A 267 17.93 -1.71 27.76
C GLN A 267 17.21 -0.92 28.88
N MET A 268 16.12 -1.46 29.41
CA MET A 268 15.36 -0.84 30.51
C MET A 268 15.99 -1.09 31.89
N GLU A 269 16.81 -2.14 32.03
CA GLU A 269 17.52 -2.48 33.27
C GLU A 269 18.85 -1.70 33.47
N LYS A 270 19.24 -0.86 32.50
CA LYS A 270 20.44 -0.01 32.56
C LYS A 270 20.07 1.44 32.86
#